data_AF-A0A936K502-F1
#
_entry.id   AF-A0A936K502-F1
#
_cell.length_a   1.000
_cell.length_b   1.000
_cell.length_c   1.000
_cell.angle_alpha   90.00
_cell.angle_beta   90.00
_cell.angle_gamma   90.00
#
_symmetry.space_group_name_H-M   'P 1'
#
loop_
_entity.id
_entity.type
_entity.pdbx_description
1 polymer ?
#
loop_
_entity_poly.entity_id
_entity_poly.type
_entity_poly.pdbx_seq_one_letter_code
_entity_poly.pdbx_strand_id
1 'polypeptide(L)'
;MRTFILITAAALILAVPAQAKMPWVKKAQELGHAEIKDCKACHVGMAKKGGELSERGKFLEDMKAKKKAAEVDLAWLKDYKGK
;
A
#
# COMPACT_ATOMS: atom_id res chain seq x y z
N MET A 1 -47.27 -4.89 24.13
CA MET A 1 -46.07 -4.06 24.33
C MET A 1 -45.20 -4.18 23.08
N ARG A 2 -45.15 -3.14 22.24
CA ARG A 2 -44.04 -2.17 22.13
C ARG A 2 -42.79 -2.83 21.50
N THR A 3 -42.69 -2.82 20.16
CA THR A 3 -41.93 -1.86 19.31
C THR A 3 -40.41 -2.03 19.36
N PHE A 4 -39.77 -1.72 18.22
CA PHE A 4 -38.32 -1.62 17.91
C PHE A 4 -37.69 -2.94 17.41
N ILE A 5 -37.63 -3.22 16.09
CA ILE A 5 -36.74 -2.62 15.07
C ILE A 5 -35.35 -2.33 15.65
N LEU A 6 -34.33 -3.05 15.19
CA LEU A 6 -33.04 -2.46 14.81
C LEU A 6 -32.19 -3.45 14.00
N ILE A 7 -32.24 -3.19 12.70
CA ILE A 7 -31.29 -3.49 11.64
C ILE A 7 -29.87 -3.66 12.20
N THR A 8 -29.35 -4.88 12.23
CA THR A 8 -27.90 -5.12 12.25
C THR A 8 -27.50 -5.39 10.81
N ALA A 9 -27.22 -4.29 10.10
CA ALA A 9 -26.53 -4.33 8.83
C ALA A 9 -25.22 -5.10 9.05
N ALA A 10 -25.20 -6.35 8.61
CA ALA A 10 -23.96 -7.10 8.46
C ALA A 10 -23.13 -6.32 7.46
N ALA A 11 -22.22 -5.50 7.97
CA ALA A 11 -21.17 -4.87 7.21
C ALA A 11 -20.37 -6.01 6.57
N LEU A 12 -20.74 -6.35 5.34
CA LEU A 12 -19.89 -7.07 4.41
C LEU A 12 -18.67 -6.18 4.23
N ILE A 13 -17.68 -6.38 5.10
CA ILE A 13 -16.33 -5.90 4.89
C ILE A 13 -15.93 -6.54 3.57
N LEU A 14 -15.99 -5.74 2.50
CA LEU A 14 -15.42 -6.06 1.22
C LEU A 14 -13.95 -6.36 1.49
N ALA A 15 -13.63 -7.64 1.70
CA ALA A 15 -12.29 -8.15 1.54
C ALA A 15 -12.01 -8.00 0.05
N VAL A 16 -11.61 -6.79 -0.34
CA VAL A 16 -11.07 -6.52 -1.66
C VAL A 16 -9.94 -7.53 -1.81
N PRO A 17 -10.06 -8.52 -2.71
CA PRO A 17 -9.02 -9.52 -2.87
C PRO A 17 -7.75 -8.75 -3.18
N ALA A 18 -6.70 -9.02 -2.41
CA ALA A 18 -5.36 -8.48 -2.62
C ALA A 18 -5.05 -8.59 -4.11
N GLN A 19 -5.23 -7.46 -4.82
CA GLN A 19 -5.40 -7.48 -6.26
C GLN A 19 -4.15 -8.11 -6.86
N ALA A 20 -4.36 -9.11 -7.72
CA ALA A 20 -3.35 -9.83 -8.47
C ALA A 20 -2.22 -8.87 -8.85
N LYS A 21 -1.05 -9.08 -8.25
CA LYS A 21 0.02 -8.10 -8.13
C LYS A 21 0.36 -7.48 -9.48
N MET A 22 -0.16 -6.28 -9.74
CA MET A 22 0.37 -5.41 -10.77
C MET A 22 1.87 -5.23 -10.48
N PRO A 23 2.75 -5.25 -11.49
CA PRO A 23 4.15 -4.89 -11.30
C PRO A 23 4.21 -3.53 -10.61
N TRP A 24 4.75 -3.48 -9.38
CA TRP A 24 4.76 -2.27 -8.53
C TRP A 24 5.32 -1.05 -9.27
N VAL A 25 6.30 -1.28 -10.15
CA VAL A 25 6.86 -0.27 -11.06
C VAL A 25 5.77 0.36 -11.95
N LYS A 26 4.95 -0.46 -12.63
CA LYS A 26 3.88 0.04 -13.50
C LYS A 26 2.83 0.82 -12.71
N LYS A 27 2.41 0.29 -11.56
CA LYS A 27 1.44 0.98 -10.68
C LYS A 27 1.99 2.33 -10.18
N ALA A 28 3.28 2.39 -9.85
CA ALA A 28 3.92 3.64 -9.44
C ALA A 28 3.90 4.68 -10.58
N GLN A 29 4.24 4.26 -11.80
CA GLN A 29 4.20 5.10 -12.99
C GLN A 29 2.79 5.61 -13.30
N GLU A 30 1.77 4.76 -13.19
CA GLU A 30 0.35 5.12 -13.35
C GLU A 30 -0.11 6.15 -12.31
N LEU A 31 0.51 6.15 -11.13
CA LEU A 31 0.27 7.15 -10.07
C LEU A 31 1.09 8.44 -10.25
N GLY A 32 1.86 8.55 -11.33
CA GLY A 32 2.67 9.74 -11.65
C GLY A 32 4.15 9.63 -11.26
N HIS A 33 4.60 8.50 -10.71
CA HIS A 33 5.99 8.27 -10.30
C HIS A 33 6.81 7.64 -11.43
N ALA A 34 6.98 8.37 -12.52
CA ALA A 34 7.72 7.91 -13.71
C ALA A 34 9.22 7.64 -13.45
N GLU A 35 9.77 8.17 -12.36
CA GLU A 35 11.14 7.93 -11.90
C GLU A 35 11.35 6.50 -11.40
N ILE A 36 10.28 5.82 -10.99
CA ILE A 36 10.33 4.42 -10.54
C ILE A 36 10.35 3.54 -11.78
N LYS A 37 11.55 3.12 -12.18
CA LYS A 37 11.78 2.29 -13.38
C LYS A 37 12.02 0.82 -13.08
N ASP A 38 12.48 0.51 -11.87
CA ASP A 38 12.82 -0.85 -11.47
C ASP A 38 12.66 -1.05 -9.95
N CYS A 39 12.89 -2.28 -9.50
CA CYS A 39 12.78 -2.66 -8.10
C CYS A 39 13.79 -1.92 -7.19
N LYS A 40 14.91 -1.42 -7.74
CA LYS A 40 15.97 -0.76 -6.97
C LYS A 40 15.55 0.61 -6.45
N ALA A 41 14.51 1.20 -7.03
CA ALA A 41 13.93 2.44 -6.52
C ALA A 41 13.42 2.31 -5.07
N CYS A 42 12.97 1.12 -4.66
CA CYS A 42 12.45 0.85 -3.31
C CYS A 42 13.29 -0.18 -2.54
N HIS A 43 13.99 -1.09 -3.22
CA HIS A 43 14.79 -2.14 -2.60
C HIS A 43 16.28 -1.90 -2.79
N VAL A 44 17.07 -2.14 -1.73
CA VAL A 44 18.52 -2.23 -1.88
C VAL A 44 18.85 -3.66 -2.29
N GLY A 45 19.17 -3.84 -3.56
CA GLY A 45 19.45 -5.15 -4.14
C GLY A 45 18.20 -5.90 -4.58
N MET A 46 18.15 -7.21 -4.33
CA MET A 46 17.06 -8.07 -4.79
C MET A 46 15.81 -7.88 -3.93
N ALA A 47 14.67 -7.61 -4.58
CA ALA A 47 13.39 -7.46 -3.90
C ALA A 47 12.99 -8.78 -3.21
N LYS A 48 13.15 -8.84 -1.89
CA LYS A 48 12.74 -9.96 -1.04
C LYS A 48 12.04 -9.44 0.21
N LYS A 49 11.16 -10.25 0.79
CA LYS A 49 10.50 -9.94 2.06
C LYS A 49 11.56 -9.82 3.16
N GLY A 50 11.54 -8.73 3.93
CA GLY A 50 12.56 -8.43 4.94
C GLY A 50 13.94 -8.13 4.37
N GLY A 51 14.05 -7.88 3.06
CA GLY A 51 15.27 -7.35 2.45
C GLY A 51 15.48 -5.89 2.79
N GLU A 52 16.69 -5.39 2.55
CA GLU A 52 16.99 -3.99 2.79
C GLU A 52 16.22 -3.09 1.82
N LEU A 53 15.72 -1.97 2.35
CA LEU A 53 14.91 -1.00 1.62
C LEU A 53 15.65 0.33 1.50
N SER A 54 15.47 1.00 0.36
CA SER A 54 15.90 2.38 0.19
C SER A 54 15.09 3.29 1.11
N GLU A 55 15.46 4.58 1.20
CA GLU A 55 14.69 5.57 1.98
C GLU A 55 13.22 5.62 1.54
N ARG A 56 12.96 5.53 0.22
CA ARG A 56 11.63 5.44 -0.36
C ARG A 56 10.88 4.18 0.09
N GLY A 57 11.54 3.03 0.09
CA GLY A 57 10.95 1.77 0.53
C GLY A 57 10.63 1.78 2.04
N LYS A 58 11.54 2.31 2.85
CA LYS A 58 11.35 2.47 4.30
C LYS A 58 10.18 3.41 4.60
N PHE A 59 10.08 4.52 3.88
CA PHE A 59 8.94 5.44 3.99
C PHE A 59 7.61 4.72 3.78
N LEU A 60 7.53 3.83 2.77
CA LEU A 60 6.32 3.06 2.49
C LEU A 60 6.00 2.04 3.60
N GLU A 61 7.00 1.39 4.19
CA GLU A 61 6.78 0.53 5.36
C GLU A 61 6.37 1.32 6.61
N ASP A 62 6.96 2.50 6.83
CA ASP A 62 6.57 3.40 7.92
C ASP A 62 5.13 3.87 7.76
N MET A 63 4.71 4.21 6.53
CA MET A 63 3.34 4.60 6.24
C MET A 63 2.37 3.43 6.44
N LYS A 64 2.77 2.21 6.07
CA LYS A 64 2.01 1.00 6.37
C LYS A 64 1.81 0.85 7.88
N ALA A 65 2.87 0.97 8.67
CA ALA A 65 2.82 0.87 10.12
C ALA A 65 1.96 1.99 10.75
N LYS A 66 2.17 3.25 10.33
CA LYS A 66 1.42 4.43 10.79
C LYS A 66 -0.08 4.31 10.49
N LYS A 67 -0.43 3.85 9.29
CA LYS A 67 -1.82 3.66 8.87
C LYS A 67 -2.41 2.32 9.32
N LYS A 68 -1.62 1.46 9.97
CA LYS A 68 -1.98 0.08 10.36
C LYS A 68 -2.57 -0.71 9.19
N ALA A 69 -2.03 -0.49 7.99
CA ALA A 69 -2.50 -1.10 6.77
C ALA A 69 -1.96 -2.53 6.63
N ALA A 70 -2.77 -3.43 6.05
CA ALA A 70 -2.36 -4.81 5.80
C ALA A 70 -1.23 -4.91 4.76
N GLU A 71 -1.23 -4.01 3.78
CA GLU A 71 -0.27 -3.94 2.68
C GLU A 71 0.27 -2.52 2.50
N VAL A 72 1.39 -2.40 1.81
CA VAL A 72 1.91 -1.11 1.36
C VAL A 72 0.97 -0.52 0.30
N ASP A 73 0.85 0.79 0.23
CA ASP A 73 0.15 1.47 -0.86
C ASP A 73 1.05 2.54 -1.49
N LEU A 74 1.27 2.44 -2.80
CA LEU A 74 2.06 3.39 -3.57
C LEU A 74 1.44 4.78 -3.62
N ALA A 75 0.14 4.92 -3.37
CA ALA A 75 -0.50 6.23 -3.29
C ALA A 75 0.08 7.11 -2.16
N TRP A 76 0.82 6.53 -1.20
CA TRP A 76 1.51 7.29 -0.16
C TRP A 76 2.79 7.97 -0.66
N LEU A 77 3.34 7.57 -1.81
CA LEU A 77 4.53 8.19 -2.39
C LEU A 77 4.34 9.68 -2.69
N LYS A 78 3.10 10.16 -2.83
CA LYS A 78 2.79 11.59 -2.94
C LYS A 78 3.27 12.41 -1.73
N ASP A 79 3.37 11.77 -0.55
CA ASP A 79 3.79 12.39 0.70
C ASP A 79 5.30 12.17 0.97
N TYR A 80 5.99 11.40 0.12
CA TYR A 80 7.43 11.17 0.21
C TYR A 80 8.19 12.40 -0.30
N LYS A 81 8.95 13.05 0.59
CA LYS A 81 9.75 14.25 0.26
C LYS A 81 11.23 13.95 0.01
N GLY A 82 11.64 12.68 0.11
CA GLY A 82 13.01 12.26 -0.20
C GLY A 82 13.24 12.18 -1.71
N LYS A 83 14.51 12.05 -2.10
CA LYS A 83 14.88 11.79 -3.51
C LYS A 83 14.93 10.28 -3.78
#